data_AF-A0A7Y3FQW8-F1
#
_entry.id   AF-A0A7Y3FQW8-F1
#
_cell.length_a   1.000
_cell.length_b   1.000
_cell.length_c   1.000
_cell.angle_alpha   90.00
_cell.angle_beta   90.00
_cell.angle_gamma   90.00
#
_symmetry.space_group_name_H-M   'P 1'
#
loop_
_entity.id
_entity.type
_entity.pdbx_description
1 polymer ?
#
loop_
_entity_poly.entity_id
_entity_poly.type
_entity_poly.pdbx_seq_one_letter_code
_entity_poly.pdbx_strand_id
1 'polypeptide(L)' 'MPSSSRRRLASLGFITAVVVLAGGTTVHAQQGGEHADVTFSRDIAPVFQRSCVHCHRSGGVAPFSLETYEDARPMALR' A
#
# COMPACT_ATOMS: atom_id res chain seq x y z
N MET A 1 -28.88 -30.72 39.88
CA MET A 1 -28.92 -30.94 38.42
C MET A 1 -28.73 -29.62 37.68
N PRO A 2 -27.56 -29.33 37.06
CA PRO A 2 -27.35 -28.09 36.32
C PRO A 2 -28.22 -28.09 35.06
N SER A 3 -29.14 -27.13 34.97
CA SER A 3 -30.20 -27.02 33.96
C SER A 3 -29.68 -27.11 32.52
N SER A 4 -30.35 -27.91 31.69
CA SER A 4 -30.10 -28.10 30.24
C SER A 4 -29.97 -26.79 29.44
N SER A 5 -30.57 -25.69 29.89
CA SER A 5 -30.44 -24.36 29.29
C SER A 5 -29.03 -23.76 29.38
N ARG A 6 -28.29 -24.03 30.46
CA ARG A 6 -26.91 -23.53 30.63
C ARG A 6 -25.93 -24.24 29.69
N ARG A 7 -26.21 -25.51 29.40
CA ARG A 7 -25.44 -26.31 28.43
C ARG A 7 -25.65 -25.84 26.99
N ARG A 8 -26.86 -25.39 26.65
CA ARG A 8 -27.19 -24.80 25.33
C ARG A 8 -26.49 -23.45 25.12
N LEU A 9 -26.48 -22.59 26.12
CA LEU A 9 -25.78 -21.29 26.06
C LEU A 9 -24.27 -21.46 25.88
N ALA A 10 -23.65 -22.41 26.60
CA ALA A 10 -22.22 -22.71 26.46
C ALA A 10 -21.86 -23.30 25.09
N SER A 11 -22.74 -24.11 24.51
CA SER A 11 -22.51 -24.72 23.18
C SER A 11 -22.70 -23.72 22.03
N LEU A 12 -23.66 -22.78 22.12
CA LEU A 12 -23.78 -21.68 21.15
C LEU A 12 -22.55 -20.74 21.21
N GLY A 13 -22.04 -20.44 22.39
CA GLY A 13 -20.81 -19.65 22.56
C GLY A 13 -19.57 -20.34 22.00
N PHE A 14 -19.49 -21.68 22.13
CA PHE A 14 -18.39 -22.45 21.57
C PHE A 14 -18.45 -22.54 20.04
N ILE A 15 -19.63 -22.75 19.46
CA ILE A 15 -19.81 -22.82 18.00
C ILE A 15 -19.47 -21.49 17.34
N THR A 16 -19.90 -20.37 17.91
CA THR A 16 -19.56 -19.03 17.41
C THR A 16 -18.05 -18.75 17.48
N ALA A 17 -17.38 -19.13 18.57
CA ALA A 17 -15.93 -19.00 18.69
C ALA A 17 -15.15 -19.86 17.67
N VAL A 18 -15.60 -21.08 17.39
CA VAL A 18 -14.99 -21.96 16.39
C VAL A 18 -15.16 -21.41 14.96
N VAL A 19 -16.31 -20.82 14.64
CA VAL A 19 -16.54 -20.19 13.32
C VAL A 19 -15.60 -19.00 13.10
N VAL A 20 -15.32 -18.19 14.13
CA VAL A 20 -14.38 -17.07 14.05
C VAL A 20 -12.93 -17.54 13.90
N LEU A 21 -12.53 -18.63 14.58
CA LEU A 21 -11.16 -19.18 14.44
C LEU A 21 -10.94 -19.91 13.11
N ALA A 22 -11.97 -20.56 12.55
CA ALA A 22 -11.87 -21.33 11.30
C ALA A 22 -12.08 -20.46 10.04
N GLY A 23 -12.80 -19.35 10.15
CA GLY A 23 -12.97 -18.36 9.08
C GLY A 23 -11.74 -17.49 8.96
N GLY A 24 -10.66 -18.03 8.37
CA GLY A 24 -9.43 -17.28 8.09
C GLY A 24 -9.76 -15.95 7.42
N THR A 25 -9.33 -14.84 8.04
CA THR A 25 -9.39 -13.53 7.43
C THR A 25 -8.54 -13.59 6.15
N THR A 26 -9.19 -13.66 5.00
CA THR A 26 -8.51 -13.55 3.71
C THR A 26 -7.93 -12.15 3.63
N VAL A 27 -6.63 -12.02 3.91
CA VAL A 27 -5.88 -10.81 3.59
C VAL A 27 -5.82 -10.75 2.07
N HIS A 28 -6.72 -9.98 1.47
CA HIS A 28 -6.60 -9.63 0.06
C HIS A 28 -5.39 -8.71 -0.05
N ALA A 29 -4.31 -9.21 -0.65
CA ALA A 29 -3.28 -8.32 -1.19
C ALA A 29 -3.99 -7.38 -2.16
N GLN A 30 -3.93 -6.07 -1.94
CA GLN A 30 -4.32 -5.10 -2.95
C GLN A 30 -3.39 -5.33 -4.13
N GLN A 31 -3.87 -6.10 -5.11
CA GLN A 31 -3.27 -6.16 -6.43
C GLN A 31 -3.28 -4.70 -6.89
N GLY A 32 -2.08 -4.12 -7.06
CA GLY A 32 -1.94 -2.77 -7.56
C GLY A 32 -2.84 -2.66 -8.78
N GLY A 33 -3.86 -1.81 -8.68
CA GLY A 33 -4.85 -1.65 -9.74
C GLY A 33 -4.10 -1.44 -11.05
N GLU A 34 -4.64 -1.99 -12.15
CA GLU A 34 -4.11 -1.88 -13.50
C GLU A 34 -3.39 -0.54 -13.64
N HIS A 35 -2.05 -0.56 -13.56
CA HIS A 35 -1.27 0.66 -13.55
C HIS A 35 -1.47 1.25 -14.93
N ALA A 36 -2.45 2.14 -15.06
CA ALA A 36 -2.69 2.92 -16.26
C ALA A 36 -1.33 3.42 -16.72
N ASP A 37 -1.01 3.22 -18.00
CA ASP A 37 0.34 3.35 -18.54
C ASP A 37 1.06 4.59 -17.98
N VAL A 38 1.90 4.40 -16.96
CA VAL A 38 2.47 5.51 -16.19
C VAL A 38 3.60 6.08 -17.01
N THR A 39 3.50 7.34 -17.39
CA THR A 39 4.51 7.99 -18.21
C THR A 39 5.24 9.07 -17.43
N PHE A 40 6.53 9.23 -17.70
CA PHE A 40 7.33 10.25 -17.03
C PHE A 40 6.71 11.65 -17.19
N SER A 41 6.37 12.03 -18.41
CA SER A 41 5.90 13.39 -18.71
C SER A 41 4.55 13.72 -18.07
N ARG A 42 3.60 12.78 -18.08
CA ARG A 42 2.24 13.04 -17.55
C ARG A 42 2.18 12.90 -16.04
N ASP A 43 2.82 11.85 -15.49
CA ASP A 43 2.52 11.39 -14.15
C ASP A 43 3.64 11.73 -13.15
N ILE A 44 4.91 11.70 -13.61
CA ILE A 44 6.08 11.83 -12.74
C ILE A 44 6.63 13.27 -12.74
N ALA A 45 6.81 13.87 -13.91
CA ALA A 45 7.40 15.20 -14.05
C ALA A 45 6.67 16.28 -13.21
N PRO A 46 5.32 16.32 -13.15
CA PRO A 46 4.62 17.28 -12.29
C PRO A 46 4.87 17.06 -10.78
N VAL A 47 5.20 15.83 -10.36
CA VAL A 47 5.57 15.50 -8.97
C VAL A 47 6.95 16.05 -8.68
N PHE A 48 7.89 15.80 -9.58
CA PHE A 48 9.26 16.25 -9.41
C PHE A 48 9.33 17.77 -9.42
N GLN A 49 8.64 18.44 -10.35
CA GLN A 49 8.63 19.89 -10.44
C GLN A 49 8.12 20.56 -9.16
N ARG A 50 7.02 20.09 -8.57
CA ARG A 50 6.42 20.72 -7.39
C ARG A 50 7.12 20.39 -6.07
N SER A 51 7.74 19.21 -5.96
CA SER A 51 8.25 18.70 -4.67
C SER A 51 9.77 18.55 -4.62
N CYS A 52 10.44 18.36 -5.75
CA CYS A 52 11.83 17.88 -5.78
C CYS A 52 12.78 18.85 -6.48
N VAL A 53 12.38 19.39 -7.64
CA VAL A 53 13.20 20.25 -8.50
C VAL A 53 13.63 21.53 -7.80
N HIS A 54 12.89 21.98 -6.77
CA HIS A 54 13.34 23.10 -5.95
C HIS A 54 14.78 22.90 -5.42
N CYS A 55 15.12 21.67 -5.02
CA CYS A 55 16.47 21.31 -4.57
C CYS A 55 17.27 20.57 -5.65
N HIS A 56 16.62 19.63 -6.35
CA HIS A 56 17.20 18.77 -7.39
C HIS A 56 17.07 19.39 -8.79
N ARG A 57 17.69 20.55 -8.96
CA ARG A 57 17.87 21.21 -10.27
C ARG A 57 19.34 21.29 -10.63
N SER A 58 19.63 21.51 -11.91
CA SER A 58 20.99 21.76 -12.37
C SER A 58 21.63 22.95 -11.62
N GLY A 59 22.81 22.73 -11.06
CA GLY A 59 23.51 23.71 -10.21
C GLY A 59 22.80 24.04 -8.89
N GLY A 60 21.80 23.25 -8.50
CA GLY A 60 21.08 23.38 -7.24
C GLY A 60 21.89 22.89 -6.03
N VAL A 61 21.25 22.93 -4.86
CA VAL A 61 21.87 22.49 -3.59
C VAL A 61 21.98 20.97 -3.49
N ALA A 62 21.16 20.23 -4.23
CA ALA A 62 21.21 18.77 -4.26
C ALA A 62 22.26 18.28 -5.27
N PRO A 63 22.88 17.11 -5.04
CA PRO A 63 24.02 16.63 -5.82
C PRO A 63 23.68 16.11 -7.22
N PHE A 64 22.40 16.09 -7.61
CA PHE A 64 21.94 15.67 -8.94
C PHE A 64 20.63 16.37 -9.33
N SER A 65 20.41 16.50 -10.64
CA SER A 65 19.20 17.05 -11.25
C SER A 65 18.06 16.01 -11.30
N LEU A 66 16.82 16.47 -11.26
CA LEU A 66 15.60 15.71 -11.56
C LEU A 66 14.70 16.46 -12.57
N GLU A 67 15.28 17.40 -13.33
CA GLU A 67 14.53 18.26 -14.26
C GLU A 67 14.12 17.51 -15.54
N THR A 68 14.92 16.52 -15.94
CA THR A 68 14.71 15.74 -17.17
C THR A 68 14.57 14.25 -16.88
N TYR A 69 14.03 13.51 -17.86
CA TYR A 69 13.93 12.05 -17.76
C TYR A 69 15.32 11.41 -17.69
N GLU A 70 16.28 11.94 -18.44
CA GLU A 70 17.66 11.48 -18.49
C GLU A 70 18.35 11.59 -17.14
N ASP A 71 18.10 12.69 -16.42
CA ASP A 71 18.66 12.91 -15.08
C ASP A 71 17.98 12.02 -14.02
N ALA A 72 16.67 11.83 -14.14
CA ALA A 72 15.87 11.03 -13.21
C ALA A 72 16.10 9.52 -13.33
N ARG A 73 16.23 9.01 -14.57
CA ARG A 73 16.36 7.57 -14.88
C ARG A 73 17.43 6.83 -14.08
N PRO A 74 18.67 7.32 -13.91
CA PRO A 74 19.69 6.62 -13.12
C PRO A 74 19.42 6.62 -11.61
N MET A 75 18.52 7.47 -11.11
CA MET A 75 18.15 7.53 -9.69
C MET A 75 17.10 6.47 -9.31
N ALA A 76 16.27 6.04 -10.27
CA ALA A 76 15.22 5.05 -10.03
C ALA A 76 15.73 3.64 -9.72
N LEU A 77 17.03 3.40 -9.95
CA LEU A 77 17.69 2.11 -9.73
C LEU A 77 18.60 2.10 -8.49
N ARG A 78 18.71 3.24 -7.79
CA ARG A 78 19.45 3.34 -6.52
C ARG A 78 18.50 3.09 -5.36
#